data_AF-A0A7V6HFM3-F1
#
_entry.id   AF-A0A7V6HFM3-F1
#
_cell.length_a   1.000
_cell.length_b   1.000
_cell.length_c   1.000
_cell.angle_alpha   90.00
_cell.angle_beta   90.00
_cell.angle_gamma   90.00
#
_symmetry.space_group_name_H-M   'P 1'
#
loop_
_entity.id
_entity.type
_entity.pdbx_description
1 polymer ?
#
loop_
_entity_poly.entity_id
_entity_poly.type
_entity_poly.pdbx_seq_one_letter_code
_entity_poly.pdbx_strand_id
1 'polypeptide(L)'
;MCRTHRLRFLAVCLLGAIPAVLVAGGVVPHDCHVKVVRVFTDGRADTNIVELVVSGNTASLMIPADRIGAGCLRVELWPNFAAAKKGDAGYFLLPDGRLGTFRERAGQVASTEGRNYMPFYGMKTPSCVFAAIAKSMQWRYSTRVKAEAGIYRVYTTYHLKGDAPYEDFEIAFTFLPLDAEYPQMARVYRDWQLSRGACKPILERMKSQPELALAATNIEVRVRQAWKPVPSPVPFQTRLNEPPVHPAVTFDRCGDILREFKRQGIDHAEICLVGWNKGGHDGAYPQLFPVSRFWVEKRGYAH
;
A
#
# COMPACT_ATOMS: atom_id res chain seq x y z
N MET A 1 78.49 6.70 -9.86
CA MET A 1 78.42 5.90 -8.63
C MET A 1 77.24 6.40 -7.80
N CYS A 2 76.19 5.57 -7.59
CA CYS A 2 75.05 5.76 -6.67
C CYS A 2 74.17 7.03 -6.85
N ARG A 3 72.85 7.06 -6.65
CA ARG A 3 71.85 6.08 -6.18
C ARG A 3 70.49 6.62 -6.63
N THR A 4 69.69 5.80 -7.28
CA THR A 4 68.28 6.06 -7.59
C THR A 4 67.43 5.83 -6.33
N HIS A 5 66.64 6.82 -5.93
CA HIS A 5 65.67 6.71 -4.85
C HIS A 5 64.46 5.87 -5.30
N ARG A 6 64.33 4.65 -4.77
CA ARG A 6 63.07 3.90 -4.76
C ARG A 6 62.42 4.06 -3.40
N LEU A 7 61.33 4.83 -3.33
CA LEU A 7 60.41 4.81 -2.20
C LEU A 7 59.64 3.48 -2.23
N ARG A 8 59.85 2.61 -1.22
CA ARG A 8 59.03 1.44 -0.97
C ARG A 8 57.82 1.89 -0.13
N PHE A 9 56.63 1.88 -0.71
CA PHE A 9 55.38 1.90 0.06
C PHE A 9 55.20 0.51 0.70
N LEU A 10 55.28 0.47 2.03
CA LEU A 10 54.90 -0.71 2.81
C LEU A 10 53.37 -0.72 2.93
N ALA A 11 52.72 -1.70 2.30
CA ALA A 11 51.32 -2.01 2.57
C ALA A 11 51.23 -2.72 3.93
N VAL A 12 50.66 -2.05 4.92
CA VAL A 12 50.30 -2.66 6.21
C VAL A 12 48.89 -3.24 6.07
N CYS A 13 48.79 -4.55 5.91
CA CYS A 13 47.56 -5.30 6.07
C CYS A 13 47.19 -5.34 7.56
N LEU A 14 46.29 -4.47 8.00
CA LEU A 14 45.60 -4.60 9.28
C LEU A 14 44.29 -5.36 9.05
N LEU A 15 44.35 -6.68 9.20
CA LEU A 15 43.19 -7.54 9.46
C LEU A 15 42.66 -7.19 10.86
N GLY A 16 41.90 -6.10 10.97
CA GLY A 16 41.10 -5.79 12.14
C GLY A 16 39.76 -6.49 12.02
N ALA A 17 39.49 -7.47 12.88
CA ALA A 17 38.13 -7.94 13.12
C ALA A 17 37.35 -6.78 13.74
N ILE A 18 36.34 -6.28 13.03
CA ILE A 18 35.52 -5.14 13.47
C ILE A 18 34.18 -5.69 13.97
N PRO A 19 33.72 -5.30 15.18
CA PRO A 19 32.56 -5.93 15.80
C PRO A 19 31.28 -5.48 15.10
N ALA A 20 30.52 -6.45 14.60
CA ALA A 20 29.10 -6.26 14.31
C ALA A 20 28.40 -5.86 15.61
N VAL A 21 27.83 -4.67 15.65
CA VAL A 21 27.07 -4.20 16.82
C VAL A 21 25.77 -5.01 16.88
N LEU A 22 25.71 -5.99 17.79
CA LEU A 22 24.48 -6.69 18.15
C LEU A 22 23.59 -5.72 18.93
N VAL A 23 22.66 -5.06 18.24
CA VAL A 23 21.42 -4.58 18.86
C VAL A 23 20.40 -5.70 18.69
N ALA A 24 19.43 -5.84 19.60
CA ALA A 24 18.36 -6.85 19.55
C ALA A 24 17.40 -6.72 18.31
N GLY A 25 17.81 -6.03 17.25
CA GLY A 25 17.15 -5.91 15.95
C GLY A 25 17.99 -6.54 14.84
N GLY A 26 17.45 -6.69 13.63
CA GLY A 26 18.18 -7.26 12.50
C GLY A 26 19.48 -6.53 12.18
N VAL A 27 20.44 -7.25 11.61
CA VAL A 27 21.76 -6.69 11.26
C VAL A 27 21.67 -6.00 9.90
N VAL A 28 22.09 -4.74 9.84
CA VAL A 28 22.22 -4.00 8.57
C VAL A 28 23.44 -4.55 7.82
N PRO A 29 23.33 -4.87 6.52
CA PRO A 29 24.48 -5.28 5.71
C PRO A 29 25.57 -4.19 5.70
N HIS A 30 26.84 -4.60 5.72
CA HIS A 30 27.98 -3.67 5.72
C HIS A 30 28.09 -2.82 4.45
N ASP A 31 27.58 -3.31 3.32
CA ASP A 31 27.49 -2.60 2.04
C ASP A 31 26.00 -2.39 1.73
N CYS A 32 25.45 -1.24 2.14
CA CYS A 32 24.02 -0.96 2.08
C CYS A 32 23.76 0.27 1.22
N HIS A 33 23.61 0.04 -0.09
CA HIS A 33 23.45 1.10 -1.06
C HIS A 33 22.25 0.87 -1.98
N VAL A 34 21.77 1.97 -2.57
CA VAL A 34 20.71 1.96 -3.56
C VAL A 34 21.27 2.48 -4.87
N LYS A 35 21.10 1.69 -5.94
CA LYS A 35 21.26 2.21 -7.30
C LYS A 35 20.01 3.01 -7.66
N VAL A 36 20.19 4.32 -7.81
CA VAL A 36 19.16 5.26 -8.23
C VAL A 36 19.22 5.39 -9.75
N VAL A 37 18.11 5.11 -10.43
CA VAL A 37 17.98 5.28 -11.88
C VAL A 37 16.91 6.33 -12.14
N ARG A 38 17.26 7.40 -12.84
CA ARG A 38 16.31 8.44 -13.30
C ARG A 38 16.14 8.29 -14.81
N VAL A 39 14.91 8.26 -15.27
CA VAL A 39 14.57 8.21 -16.70
C VAL A 39 13.81 9.49 -17.04
N PHE A 40 14.21 10.17 -18.10
CA PHE A 40 13.67 11.46 -18.52
C PHE A 40 12.81 11.35 -19.79
N THR A 41 12.00 12.38 -20.06
CA THR A 41 11.08 12.44 -21.22
C THR A 41 11.79 12.43 -22.56
N ASP A 42 13.04 12.88 -22.61
CA ASP A 42 13.91 12.91 -23.79
C ASP A 42 14.62 11.56 -24.07
N GLY A 43 14.34 10.53 -23.27
CA GLY A 43 14.97 9.20 -23.38
C GLY A 43 16.31 9.08 -22.64
N ARG A 44 16.83 10.16 -22.06
CA ARG A 44 18.04 10.12 -21.23
C ARG A 44 17.77 9.30 -19.96
N ALA A 45 18.80 8.58 -19.52
CA ALA A 45 18.78 7.89 -18.24
C ALA A 45 20.07 8.17 -17.45
N ASP A 46 19.92 8.59 -16.21
CA ASP A 46 21.02 8.83 -15.29
C ASP A 46 21.04 7.72 -14.23
N THR A 47 22.22 7.19 -13.92
CA THR A 47 22.38 6.16 -12.88
C THR A 47 23.47 6.57 -11.90
N ASN A 48 23.19 6.44 -10.61
CA ASN A 48 24.17 6.66 -9.56
C ASN A 48 23.93 5.70 -8.38
N ILE A 49 24.99 5.39 -7.65
CA ILE A 49 24.93 4.64 -6.40
C ILE A 49 24.86 5.65 -5.25
N VAL A 50 23.96 5.42 -4.31
CA VAL A 50 23.81 6.25 -3.12
C VAL A 50 23.88 5.35 -1.89
N GLU A 51 24.81 5.65 -1.00
CA GLU A 51 24.90 5.01 0.31
C GLU A 51 23.71 5.39 1.18
N LEU A 52 23.19 4.43 1.94
CA LEU A 52 22.10 4.67 2.86
C LEU A 52 22.62 5.21 4.19
N VAL A 53 21.87 6.14 4.78
CA VAL A 53 22.13 6.62 6.13
C VAL A 53 21.63 5.57 7.12
N VAL A 54 22.53 4.99 7.91
CA VAL A 54 22.23 3.92 8.86
C VAL A 54 22.04 4.48 10.27
N SER A 55 20.94 4.08 10.92
CA SER A 55 20.66 4.35 12.31
C SER A 55 20.03 3.11 12.96
N GLY A 56 20.77 2.47 13.86
CA GLY A 56 20.36 1.19 14.45
C GLY A 56 20.21 0.10 13.39
N ASN A 57 19.05 -0.55 13.34
CA ASN A 57 18.71 -1.55 12.33
C ASN A 57 18.00 -0.97 11.10
N THR A 58 17.97 0.36 10.94
CA THR A 58 17.32 1.02 9.80
C THR A 58 18.34 1.70 8.92
N ALA A 59 18.22 1.51 7.61
CA ALA A 59 18.95 2.26 6.59
C ALA A 59 17.96 3.10 5.77
N SER A 60 18.26 4.38 5.55
CA SER A 60 17.32 5.31 4.89
C SER A 60 17.97 6.14 3.79
N LEU A 61 17.15 6.50 2.81
CA LEU A 61 17.49 7.40 1.72
C LEU A 61 16.51 8.57 1.71
N MET A 62 17.07 9.78 1.59
CA MET A 62 16.33 10.98 1.23
C MET A 62 16.94 11.56 -0.04
N ILE A 63 16.12 11.84 -1.05
CA ILE A 63 16.52 12.57 -2.26
C ILE A 63 15.72 13.87 -2.31
N PRO A 64 16.37 15.05 -2.25
CA PRO A 64 15.67 16.30 -2.38
C PRO A 64 14.98 16.43 -3.74
N ALA A 65 13.78 16.99 -3.78
CA ALA A 65 12.99 17.15 -4.99
C ALA A 65 13.74 17.91 -6.11
N ASP A 66 14.55 18.90 -5.73
CA ASP A 66 15.35 19.72 -6.65
C ASP A 66 16.50 18.95 -7.33
N ARG A 67 16.90 17.79 -6.80
CA ARG A 67 17.96 16.92 -7.35
C ARG A 67 17.46 15.95 -8.41
N ILE A 68 16.15 15.83 -8.60
CA ILE A 68 15.59 14.91 -9.60
C ILE A 68 15.81 15.42 -11.03
N GLY A 69 15.72 16.73 -11.23
CA GLY A 69 15.80 17.37 -12.54
C GLY A 69 14.46 17.43 -13.28
N ALA A 70 14.31 18.44 -14.12
CA ALA A 70 13.10 18.68 -14.90
C ALA A 70 12.85 17.57 -15.94
N GLY A 71 11.58 17.29 -16.24
CA GLY A 71 11.20 16.29 -17.24
C GLY A 71 11.49 14.85 -16.83
N CYS A 72 11.71 14.57 -15.55
CA CYS A 72 11.88 13.20 -15.09
C CYS A 72 10.56 12.42 -15.24
N LEU A 73 10.59 11.30 -15.95
CA LEU A 73 9.45 10.38 -16.09
C LEU A 73 9.30 9.50 -14.86
N ARG A 74 10.42 8.94 -14.38
CA ARG A 74 10.41 8.06 -13.21
C ARG A 74 11.78 7.99 -12.53
N VAL A 75 11.72 7.68 -11.24
CA VAL A 75 12.88 7.38 -10.40
C VAL A 75 12.74 5.94 -9.91
N GLU A 76 13.74 5.11 -10.15
CA GLU A 76 13.79 3.73 -9.67
C GLU A 76 14.87 3.59 -8.60
N LEU A 77 14.53 2.96 -7.48
CA LEU A 77 15.41 2.74 -6.35
C LEU A 77 15.66 1.24 -6.19
N TRP A 78 16.85 0.79 -6.59
CA TRP A 78 17.27 -0.61 -6.58
C TRP A 78 18.25 -0.88 -5.42
N PRO A 79 17.78 -1.27 -4.23
CA PRO A 79 18.65 -1.67 -3.12
C PRO A 79 19.44 -2.94 -3.46
N ASN A 80 20.74 -2.95 -3.17
CA ASN A 80 21.63 -4.06 -3.48
C ASN A 80 21.28 -5.35 -2.71
N PHE A 81 20.74 -5.22 -1.50
CA PHE A 81 20.33 -6.32 -0.62
C PHE A 81 18.95 -6.93 -0.96
N ALA A 82 18.13 -6.32 -1.81
CA ALA A 82 16.81 -6.83 -2.17
C ALA A 82 16.87 -7.81 -3.35
N ALA A 83 17.59 -8.89 -3.13
CA ALA A 83 18.01 -9.84 -4.15
C ALA A 83 17.78 -11.29 -3.71
N ALA A 84 17.23 -12.11 -4.60
CA ALA A 84 17.13 -13.56 -4.41
C ALA A 84 17.41 -14.29 -5.73
N LYS A 85 17.72 -15.58 -5.63
CA LYS A 85 17.83 -16.49 -6.76
C LYS A 85 16.61 -17.40 -6.83
N LYS A 86 16.31 -17.87 -8.03
CA LYS A 86 15.32 -18.93 -8.24
C LYS A 86 15.69 -20.13 -7.37
N GLY A 87 14.74 -20.60 -6.57
CA GLY A 87 14.91 -21.72 -5.64
C GLY A 87 15.32 -21.30 -4.22
N ASP A 88 15.69 -20.04 -3.98
CA ASP A 88 15.96 -19.57 -2.62
C ASP A 88 14.71 -19.72 -1.74
N ALA A 89 14.92 -20.08 -0.48
CA ALA A 89 13.86 -20.06 0.53
C ALA A 89 13.45 -18.61 0.85
N GLY A 90 12.18 -18.40 1.18
CA GLY A 90 11.63 -17.09 1.52
C GLY A 90 10.64 -16.56 0.49
N TYR A 91 10.42 -15.24 0.52
CA TYR A 91 9.36 -14.59 -0.23
C TYR A 91 9.56 -13.07 -0.32
N PHE A 92 8.77 -12.43 -1.18
CA PHE A 92 8.59 -10.98 -1.22
C PHE A 92 7.13 -10.62 -0.91
N LEU A 93 6.92 -9.45 -0.31
CA LEU A 93 5.61 -8.88 0.00
C LEU A 93 5.38 -7.64 -0.84
N LEU A 94 4.16 -7.45 -1.31
CA LEU A 94 3.73 -6.25 -2.02
C LEU A 94 2.78 -5.40 -1.16
N PRO A 95 2.71 -4.07 -1.43
CA PRO A 95 1.81 -3.10 -0.78
C PRO A 95 0.34 -3.48 -0.68
N ASP A 96 -0.13 -4.38 -1.55
CA ASP A 96 -1.53 -4.80 -1.66
C ASP A 96 -1.82 -6.14 -0.97
N GLY A 97 -0.90 -6.60 -0.12
CA GLY A 97 -1.05 -7.83 0.66
C GLY A 97 -0.68 -9.10 -0.10
N ARG A 98 -0.25 -9.00 -1.37
CA ARG A 98 0.25 -10.17 -2.12
C ARG A 98 1.62 -10.59 -1.63
N LEU A 99 1.81 -11.91 -1.58
CA LEU A 99 3.08 -12.57 -1.28
C LEU A 99 3.48 -13.43 -2.48
N GLY A 100 4.76 -13.37 -2.86
CA GLY A 100 5.32 -14.21 -3.92
C GLY A 100 6.63 -14.89 -3.53
N THR A 101 6.97 -15.97 -4.22
CA THR A 101 8.18 -16.78 -3.98
C THR A 101 9.08 -16.81 -5.21
N PHE A 102 10.31 -17.30 -5.07
CA PHE A 102 11.35 -17.21 -6.09
C PHE A 102 11.40 -18.45 -7.00
N ARG A 103 10.39 -18.66 -7.86
CA ARG A 103 10.25 -19.90 -8.67
C ARG A 103 10.50 -19.72 -10.18
N GLU A 104 10.40 -18.50 -10.66
CA GLU A 104 10.44 -18.14 -12.07
C GLU A 104 11.86 -17.82 -12.54
N ARG A 105 12.11 -18.11 -13.82
CA ARG A 105 13.36 -17.70 -14.50
C ARG A 105 13.27 -16.27 -15.02
N ALA A 106 12.09 -15.85 -15.45
CA ALA A 106 11.84 -14.53 -15.98
C ALA A 106 10.40 -14.11 -15.64
N GLY A 107 10.19 -12.81 -15.45
CA GLY A 107 8.85 -12.27 -15.20
C GLY A 107 8.90 -10.97 -14.41
N GLN A 108 7.75 -10.32 -14.31
CA GLN A 108 7.61 -9.11 -13.51
C GLN A 108 6.24 -9.06 -12.86
N VAL A 109 6.19 -8.51 -11.66
CA VAL A 109 4.96 -8.13 -10.98
C VAL A 109 5.17 -6.76 -10.34
N ALA A 110 4.14 -5.94 -10.34
CA ALA A 110 4.15 -4.64 -9.69
C ALA A 110 2.87 -4.45 -8.87
N SER A 111 2.96 -3.65 -7.81
CA SER A 111 1.76 -3.01 -7.26
C SER A 111 1.27 -1.96 -8.26
N THR A 112 -0.05 -1.82 -8.38
CA THR A 112 -0.64 -0.80 -9.25
C THR A 112 -0.38 0.58 -8.65
N GLU A 113 0.12 1.52 -9.46
CA GLU A 113 0.23 2.93 -9.07
C GLU A 113 -1.14 3.42 -8.55
N GLY A 114 -1.17 4.07 -7.39
CA GLY A 114 -2.40 4.54 -6.77
C GLY A 114 -3.26 3.46 -6.09
N ARG A 115 -2.87 2.18 -6.11
CA ARG A 115 -3.45 1.11 -5.27
C ARG A 115 -2.45 0.57 -4.25
N ASN A 116 -1.59 1.44 -3.71
CA ASN A 116 -0.73 1.10 -2.58
C ASN A 116 -1.47 1.41 -1.28
N TYR A 117 -2.29 0.47 -0.82
CA TYR A 117 -3.05 0.64 0.43
C TYR A 117 -2.13 0.95 1.63
N MET A 118 -0.89 0.44 1.57
CA MET A 118 0.20 0.70 2.50
C MET A 118 1.47 0.92 1.67
N PRO A 119 2.17 2.07 1.72
CA PRO A 119 3.43 2.29 0.99
C PRO A 119 4.58 1.51 1.63
N PHE A 120 4.44 0.19 1.66
CA PHE A 120 5.28 -0.76 2.35
C PHE A 120 5.51 -2.01 1.50
N TYR A 121 6.71 -2.58 1.57
CA TYR A 121 7.02 -3.89 1.02
C TYR A 121 8.07 -4.58 1.88
N GLY A 122 8.31 -5.87 1.62
CA GLY A 122 9.32 -6.61 2.36
C GLY A 122 9.87 -7.77 1.56
N MET A 123 10.99 -8.32 2.03
CA MET A 123 11.61 -9.47 1.42
C MET A 123 12.31 -10.29 2.49
N LYS A 124 12.16 -11.61 2.39
CA LYS A 124 12.88 -12.61 3.18
C LYS A 124 13.65 -13.51 2.23
N THR A 125 14.93 -13.68 2.52
CA THR A 125 15.85 -14.63 1.88
C THR A 125 16.65 -15.34 2.97
N PRO A 126 17.48 -16.35 2.65
CA PRO A 126 18.35 -16.98 3.64
C PRO A 126 19.37 -16.03 4.27
N SER A 127 19.67 -14.90 3.63
CA SER A 127 20.71 -13.95 4.05
C SER A 127 20.20 -12.57 4.46
N CYS A 128 18.92 -12.26 4.22
CA CYS A 128 18.38 -10.93 4.47
C CYS A 128 16.87 -10.96 4.73
N VAL A 129 16.44 -10.24 5.77
CA VAL A 129 15.03 -10.00 6.07
C VAL A 129 14.85 -8.52 6.32
N PHE A 130 13.98 -7.86 5.55
CA PHE A 130 13.71 -6.45 5.75
C PHE A 130 12.26 -6.07 5.45
N ALA A 131 11.87 -4.96 6.05
CA ALA A 131 10.67 -4.18 5.79
C ALA A 131 11.08 -2.82 5.21
N ALA A 132 10.47 -2.41 4.11
CA ALA A 132 10.70 -1.11 3.49
C ALA A 132 9.42 -0.27 3.57
N ILE A 133 9.57 1.02 3.92
CA ILE A 133 8.49 2.00 3.97
C ILE A 133 8.87 3.17 3.09
N ALA A 134 8.09 3.44 2.05
CA ALA A 134 8.14 4.71 1.33
C ALA A 134 7.35 5.73 2.16
N LYS A 135 8.08 6.67 2.78
CA LYS A 135 7.53 7.63 3.74
C LYS A 135 6.92 8.86 3.06
N SER A 136 7.31 9.11 1.82
CA SER A 136 6.80 10.19 0.97
C SER A 136 6.48 9.69 -0.43
N MET A 137 5.96 10.58 -1.27
CA MET A 137 5.61 10.34 -2.67
C MET A 137 4.58 9.21 -2.87
N GLN A 138 3.72 8.97 -1.86
CA GLN A 138 2.84 7.80 -1.77
C GLN A 138 1.86 7.66 -2.96
N TRP A 139 1.46 8.78 -3.57
CA TRP A 139 0.49 8.80 -4.69
C TRP A 139 1.12 8.47 -6.04
N ARG A 140 2.45 8.53 -6.15
CA ARG A 140 3.20 8.22 -7.38
C ARG A 140 4.12 7.03 -7.16
N TYR A 141 3.85 6.20 -6.16
CA TYR A 141 4.69 5.07 -5.76
C TYR A 141 4.23 3.76 -6.42
N SER A 142 5.16 2.84 -6.64
CA SER A 142 4.88 1.41 -6.86
C SER A 142 6.06 0.56 -6.41
N THR A 143 5.77 -0.62 -5.90
CA THR A 143 6.77 -1.67 -5.69
C THR A 143 6.81 -2.56 -6.91
N ARG A 144 8.01 -2.88 -7.39
CA ARG A 144 8.25 -3.78 -8.51
C ARG A 144 9.09 -4.95 -8.08
N VAL A 145 8.77 -6.10 -8.66
CA VAL A 145 9.55 -7.33 -8.53
C VAL A 145 9.84 -7.80 -9.94
N LYS A 146 11.11 -8.01 -10.25
CA LYS A 146 11.57 -8.46 -11.56
C LYS A 146 12.44 -9.69 -11.39
N ALA A 147 12.15 -10.73 -12.15
CA ALA A 147 12.99 -11.90 -12.31
C ALA A 147 13.63 -11.86 -13.70
N GLU A 148 14.95 -11.94 -13.77
CA GLU A 148 15.71 -12.05 -15.02
C GLU A 148 16.81 -13.09 -14.86
N ALA A 149 16.86 -14.08 -15.76
CA ALA A 149 17.80 -15.20 -15.66
C ALA A 149 17.80 -15.91 -14.29
N GLY A 150 16.63 -15.97 -13.63
CA GLY A 150 16.46 -16.55 -12.29
C GLY A 150 16.92 -15.65 -11.16
N ILE A 151 17.29 -14.40 -11.41
CA ILE A 151 17.66 -13.42 -10.40
C ILE A 151 16.48 -12.49 -10.15
N TYR A 152 15.99 -12.51 -8.92
CA TYR A 152 14.94 -11.63 -8.44
C TYR A 152 15.51 -10.33 -7.88
N ARG A 153 14.80 -9.24 -8.13
CA ARG A 153 15.04 -7.92 -7.53
C ARG A 153 13.71 -7.32 -7.13
N VAL A 154 13.63 -6.83 -5.89
CA VAL A 154 12.50 -6.04 -5.39
C VAL A 154 12.96 -4.59 -5.27
N TYR A 155 12.21 -3.66 -5.84
CA TYR A 155 12.64 -2.27 -5.95
C TYR A 155 11.45 -1.32 -6.01
N THR A 156 11.71 -0.05 -5.72
CA THR A 156 10.69 1.00 -5.75
C THR A 156 10.76 1.75 -7.09
N THR A 157 9.61 2.16 -7.61
CA THR A 157 9.52 3.13 -8.71
C THR A 157 8.57 4.25 -8.35
N TYR A 158 9.05 5.49 -8.46
CA TYR A 158 8.23 6.70 -8.39
C TYR A 158 7.91 7.22 -9.80
N HIS A 159 6.64 7.50 -10.08
CA HIS A 159 6.11 7.87 -11.39
C HIS A 159 5.84 9.38 -11.47
N LEU A 160 6.81 10.13 -11.97
CA LEU A 160 6.70 11.58 -12.08
C LEU A 160 5.95 12.02 -13.34
N LYS A 161 6.00 11.22 -14.41
CA LYS A 161 5.28 11.48 -15.67
C LYS A 161 5.67 12.82 -16.33
N GLY A 162 6.89 13.30 -16.03
CA GLY A 162 7.40 14.59 -16.51
C GLY A 162 7.11 15.77 -15.57
N ASP A 163 6.22 15.58 -14.59
CA ASP A 163 5.90 16.60 -13.60
C ASP A 163 7.06 16.79 -12.59
N ALA A 164 7.15 17.99 -12.01
CA ALA A 164 8.01 18.21 -10.86
C ALA A 164 7.54 17.34 -9.66
N PRO A 165 8.46 16.80 -8.84
CA PRO A 165 8.09 16.16 -7.59
C PRO A 165 7.34 17.13 -6.67
N TYR A 166 6.32 16.65 -5.95
CA TYR A 166 5.54 17.47 -5.02
C TYR A 166 6.10 17.49 -3.59
N GLU A 167 7.07 16.61 -3.30
CA GLU A 167 7.81 16.55 -2.04
C GLU A 167 9.15 15.80 -2.27
N ASP A 168 10.03 15.83 -1.27
CA ASP A 168 11.26 15.04 -1.26
C ASP A 168 10.96 13.54 -1.24
N PHE A 169 11.88 12.72 -1.74
CA PHE A 169 11.72 11.27 -1.77
C PHE A 169 12.35 10.65 -0.53
N GLU A 170 11.56 10.03 0.33
CA GLU A 170 12.04 9.37 1.54
C GLU A 170 11.62 7.90 1.56
N ILE A 171 12.61 7.01 1.71
CA ILE A 171 12.38 5.57 1.91
C ILE A 171 13.30 5.06 3.03
N ALA A 172 12.76 4.19 3.87
CA ALA A 172 13.51 3.53 4.94
C ALA A 172 13.39 2.01 4.83
N PHE A 173 14.48 1.32 5.15
CA PHE A 173 14.62 -0.13 5.18
C PHE A 173 14.98 -0.56 6.59
N THR A 174 14.07 -1.23 7.28
CA THR A 174 14.28 -1.78 8.61
C THR A 174 14.62 -3.27 8.49
N PHE A 175 15.83 -3.62 8.91
CA PHE A 175 16.34 -4.98 8.89
C PHE A 175 15.86 -5.74 10.14
N LEU A 176 15.50 -7.00 9.94
CA LEU A 176 14.93 -7.89 10.94
C LEU A 176 15.81 -9.14 11.11
N PRO A 177 15.70 -9.86 12.25
CA PRO A 177 16.33 -11.16 12.42
C PRO A 177 15.98 -12.14 11.27
N LEU A 178 16.87 -13.08 10.94
CA LEU A 178 16.68 -13.99 9.80
C LEU A 178 15.49 -14.96 9.98
N ASP A 179 15.13 -15.25 11.21
CA ASP A 179 13.96 -16.04 11.59
C ASP A 179 12.65 -15.23 11.60
N ALA A 180 12.71 -13.90 11.44
CA ALA A 180 11.53 -13.06 11.37
C ALA A 180 10.68 -13.39 10.12
N GLU A 181 9.37 -13.19 10.26
CA GLU A 181 8.38 -13.46 9.23
C GLU A 181 7.60 -12.19 8.87
N TYR A 182 6.71 -12.29 7.88
CA TYR A 182 5.90 -11.18 7.40
C TYR A 182 5.10 -10.46 8.51
N PRO A 183 4.65 -11.10 9.62
CA PRO A 183 3.99 -10.38 10.70
C PRO A 183 4.92 -9.38 11.38
N GLN A 184 6.21 -9.71 11.54
CA GLN A 184 7.21 -8.77 12.07
C GLN A 184 7.45 -7.63 11.08
N MET A 185 7.51 -7.91 9.77
CA MET A 185 7.59 -6.84 8.76
C MET A 185 6.37 -5.91 8.80
N ALA A 186 5.16 -6.46 8.93
CA ALA A 186 3.93 -5.69 9.03
C ALA A 186 3.89 -4.83 10.32
N ARG A 187 4.48 -5.31 11.42
CA ARG A 187 4.62 -4.52 12.65
C ARG A 187 5.48 -3.28 12.45
N VAL A 188 6.55 -3.33 11.65
CA VAL A 188 7.35 -2.13 11.32
C VAL A 188 6.48 -1.02 10.73
N TYR A 189 5.62 -1.35 9.76
CA TYR A 189 4.71 -0.38 9.16
C TYR A 189 3.61 0.08 10.15
N ARG A 190 3.05 -0.84 10.93
CA ARG A 190 2.07 -0.52 11.96
C ARG A 190 2.63 0.45 13.00
N ASP A 191 3.83 0.19 13.51
CA ASP A 191 4.47 0.98 14.55
C ASP A 191 4.80 2.37 14.02
N TRP A 192 5.26 2.49 12.77
CA TRP A 192 5.43 3.78 12.09
C TRP A 192 4.12 4.58 11.97
N GLN A 193 3.01 3.91 11.60
CA GLN A 193 1.70 4.55 11.52
C GLN A 193 1.19 5.04 12.89
N LEU A 194 1.41 4.24 13.95
CA LEU A 194 1.01 4.57 15.32
C LEU A 194 1.87 5.70 15.90
N SER A 195 3.20 5.63 15.74
CA SER A 195 4.13 6.60 16.33
C SER A 195 3.94 8.01 15.78
N ARG A 196 3.51 8.14 14.51
CA ARG A 196 3.22 9.42 13.88
C ARG A 196 1.77 9.89 14.06
N GLY A 197 0.95 9.15 14.80
CA GLY A 197 -0.47 9.47 15.01
C GLY A 197 -1.36 9.31 13.77
N ALA A 198 -0.86 8.72 12.68
CA ALA A 198 -1.63 8.51 11.45
C ALA A 198 -2.72 7.44 11.62
N CYS A 199 -2.62 6.59 12.65
CA CYS A 199 -3.63 5.61 13.00
C CYS A 199 -4.02 5.76 14.46
N LYS A 200 -5.30 6.04 14.72
CA LYS A 200 -5.89 5.95 16.07
C LYS A 200 -6.58 4.59 16.20
N PRO A 201 -6.15 3.71 17.14
CA PRO A 201 -6.76 2.40 17.32
C PRO A 201 -8.28 2.46 17.54
N ILE A 202 -9.02 1.46 17.03
CA ILE A 202 -10.48 1.38 17.18
C ILE A 202 -10.88 1.44 18.66
N LEU A 203 -10.19 0.68 19.53
CA LEU A 203 -10.44 0.68 20.98
C LEU A 203 -10.35 2.08 21.61
N GLU A 204 -9.44 2.93 21.13
CA GLU A 204 -9.29 4.31 21.62
C GLU A 204 -10.36 5.25 21.05
N ARG A 205 -10.83 4.99 19.83
CA ARG A 205 -11.91 5.78 19.21
C ARG A 205 -13.26 5.49 19.84
N MET A 206 -13.53 4.22 20.18
CA MET A 206 -14.77 3.76 20.81
C MET A 206 -15.06 4.47 22.14
N LYS A 207 -14.03 4.90 22.89
CA LYS A 207 -14.20 5.64 24.15
C LYS A 207 -15.01 6.93 24.01
N SER A 208 -15.00 7.55 22.82
CA SER A 208 -15.69 8.81 22.54
C SER A 208 -16.70 8.69 21.38
N GLN A 209 -16.90 7.50 20.81
CA GLN A 209 -17.73 7.27 19.62
C GLN A 209 -18.63 6.04 19.84
N PRO A 210 -19.79 6.19 20.50
CA PRO A 210 -20.66 5.07 20.85
C PRO A 210 -21.20 4.33 19.62
N GLU A 211 -21.46 5.02 18.50
CA GLU A 211 -21.91 4.42 17.25
C GLU A 211 -20.83 3.54 16.63
N LEU A 212 -19.57 3.96 16.70
CA LEU A 212 -18.44 3.11 16.29
C LEU A 212 -18.31 1.90 17.21
N ALA A 213 -18.53 2.06 18.52
CA ALA A 213 -18.48 0.95 19.45
C ALA A 213 -19.54 -0.12 19.14
N LEU A 214 -20.75 0.33 18.76
CA LEU A 214 -21.79 -0.54 18.25
C LEU A 214 -21.35 -1.22 16.95
N ALA A 215 -20.93 -0.47 15.93
CA ALA A 215 -20.51 -1.04 14.64
C ALA A 215 -19.34 -2.03 14.75
N ALA A 216 -18.32 -1.72 15.56
CA ALA A 216 -17.11 -2.53 15.68
C ALA A 216 -17.33 -3.90 16.35
N THR A 217 -18.46 -4.09 17.04
CA THR A 217 -18.76 -5.30 17.81
C THR A 217 -19.99 -6.05 17.32
N ASN A 218 -20.65 -5.55 16.27
CA ASN A 218 -21.88 -6.13 15.75
C ASN A 218 -21.78 -6.42 14.25
N ILE A 219 -22.72 -7.24 13.77
CA ILE A 219 -22.78 -7.60 12.35
C ILE A 219 -23.29 -6.43 11.51
N GLU A 220 -22.73 -6.26 10.32
CA GLU A 220 -23.29 -5.38 9.28
C GLU A 220 -24.26 -6.18 8.40
N VAL A 221 -25.49 -5.69 8.27
CA VAL A 221 -26.51 -6.23 7.38
C VAL A 221 -26.84 -5.20 6.31
N ARG A 222 -26.46 -5.51 5.08
CA ARG A 222 -26.75 -4.65 3.93
C ARG A 222 -28.04 -5.08 3.24
N VAL A 223 -29.01 -4.17 3.18
CA VAL A 223 -30.31 -4.38 2.52
C VAL A 223 -30.36 -3.53 1.25
N ARG A 224 -30.29 -4.19 0.09
CA ARG A 224 -30.43 -3.54 -1.21
C ARG A 224 -31.91 -3.40 -1.56
N GLN A 225 -32.45 -2.19 -1.38
CA GLN A 225 -33.86 -1.87 -1.61
C GLN A 225 -34.18 -1.75 -3.11
N ALA A 226 -33.29 -1.15 -3.89
CA ALA A 226 -33.52 -0.90 -5.33
C ALA A 226 -32.25 -0.83 -6.14
N TRP A 227 -32.39 -1.03 -7.45
CA TRP A 227 -31.32 -0.78 -8.41
C TRP A 227 -31.84 -0.56 -9.82
N LYS A 228 -31.01 0.05 -10.67
CA LYS A 228 -31.14 0.00 -12.12
C LYS A 228 -30.39 -1.22 -12.68
N PRO A 229 -30.68 -1.65 -13.92
CA PRO A 229 -29.91 -2.70 -14.58
C PRO A 229 -28.40 -2.40 -14.56
N VAL A 230 -27.60 -3.44 -14.29
CA VAL A 230 -26.13 -3.38 -14.30
C VAL A 230 -25.61 -4.46 -15.26
N PRO A 231 -24.82 -4.12 -16.29
CA PRO A 231 -24.44 -2.76 -16.69
C PRO A 231 -25.65 -1.94 -17.15
N SER A 232 -25.55 -0.61 -17.03
CA SER A 232 -26.61 0.27 -17.53
C SER A 232 -26.70 0.14 -19.06
N PRO A 233 -27.90 -0.04 -19.63
CA PRO A 233 -28.07 -0.02 -21.09
C PRO A 233 -27.82 1.38 -21.68
N VAL A 234 -27.84 2.42 -20.84
CA VAL A 234 -27.57 3.81 -21.21
C VAL A 234 -26.35 4.31 -20.44
N PRO A 235 -25.20 4.57 -21.10
CA PRO A 235 -23.99 5.05 -20.43
C PRO A 235 -24.14 6.42 -19.76
N PHE A 236 -24.88 7.33 -20.38
CA PHE A 236 -25.12 8.70 -19.88
C PHE A 236 -26.60 8.93 -19.64
N GLN A 237 -27.02 8.83 -18.38
CA GLN A 237 -28.41 8.93 -17.98
C GLN A 237 -28.81 10.38 -17.72
N THR A 238 -29.99 10.72 -18.19
CA THR A 238 -30.73 11.96 -17.94
C THR A 238 -32.09 11.57 -17.38
N ARG A 239 -32.90 12.55 -16.94
CA ARG A 239 -34.28 12.27 -16.50
C ARG A 239 -35.17 11.68 -17.61
N LEU A 240 -34.78 11.82 -18.88
CA LEU A 240 -35.59 11.40 -20.03
C LEU A 240 -35.26 9.99 -20.51
N ASN A 241 -34.02 9.52 -20.27
CA ASN A 241 -33.53 8.24 -20.80
C ASN A 241 -32.99 7.31 -19.71
N GLU A 242 -33.17 7.63 -18.43
CA GLU A 242 -32.74 6.77 -17.35
C GLU A 242 -33.52 5.44 -17.34
N PRO A 243 -32.84 4.29 -17.17
CA PRO A 243 -33.52 3.00 -17.06
C PRO A 243 -34.50 2.98 -15.88
N PRO A 244 -35.59 2.18 -15.96
CA PRO A 244 -36.49 2.00 -14.85
C PRO A 244 -35.75 1.40 -13.65
N VAL A 245 -36.14 1.85 -12.46
CA VAL A 245 -35.65 1.28 -11.19
C VAL A 245 -36.41 0.00 -10.92
N HIS A 246 -35.71 -1.08 -10.59
CA HIS A 246 -36.28 -2.29 -10.05
C HIS A 246 -36.40 -2.18 -8.52
N PRO A 247 -37.62 -2.19 -7.98
CA PRO A 247 -37.82 -2.26 -6.54
C PRO A 247 -37.82 -3.69 -6.02
N ALA A 248 -37.10 -3.93 -4.92
CA ALA A 248 -36.93 -5.25 -4.33
C ALA A 248 -37.36 -5.33 -2.86
N VAL A 249 -36.96 -4.37 -2.02
CA VAL A 249 -37.26 -4.37 -0.59
C VAL A 249 -37.81 -3.01 -0.18
N THR A 250 -39.02 -2.99 0.38
CA THR A 250 -39.66 -1.77 0.92
C THR A 250 -39.14 -1.43 2.31
N PHE A 251 -39.44 -0.21 2.79
CA PHE A 251 -39.13 0.16 4.17
C PHE A 251 -39.91 -0.69 5.17
N ASP A 252 -41.17 -1.02 4.89
CA ASP A 252 -41.98 -1.90 5.73
C ASP A 252 -41.34 -3.28 5.85
N ARG A 253 -40.86 -3.83 4.74
CA ARG A 253 -40.13 -5.09 4.74
C ARG A 253 -38.80 -5.01 5.49
N CYS A 254 -38.10 -3.88 5.41
CA CYS A 254 -36.94 -3.63 6.28
C CYS A 254 -37.36 -3.69 7.76
N GLY A 255 -38.47 -3.05 8.12
CA GLY A 255 -39.05 -3.10 9.46
C GLY A 255 -39.37 -4.54 9.92
N ASP A 256 -39.91 -5.39 9.05
CA ASP A 256 -40.12 -6.82 9.34
C ASP A 256 -38.81 -7.54 9.64
N ILE A 257 -37.77 -7.29 8.84
CA ILE A 257 -36.44 -7.88 9.05
C ILE A 257 -35.90 -7.51 10.43
N LEU A 258 -36.02 -6.24 10.83
CA LEU A 258 -35.55 -5.78 12.15
C LEU A 258 -36.36 -6.39 13.30
N ARG A 259 -37.69 -6.54 13.13
CA ARG A 259 -38.53 -7.23 14.12
C ARG A 259 -38.15 -8.70 14.26
N GLU A 260 -37.88 -9.36 13.14
CA GLU A 260 -37.46 -10.77 13.15
C GLU A 260 -36.09 -10.95 13.82
N PHE A 261 -35.14 -10.04 13.58
CA PHE A 261 -33.87 -10.02 14.31
C PHE A 261 -34.10 -9.99 15.81
N LYS A 262 -34.93 -9.06 16.28
CA LYS A 262 -35.25 -8.95 17.70
C LYS A 262 -35.93 -10.22 18.25
N ARG A 263 -36.86 -10.82 17.49
CA ARG A 263 -37.55 -12.06 17.86
C ARG A 263 -36.58 -13.24 18.01
N GLN A 264 -35.53 -13.26 17.21
CA GLN A 264 -34.49 -14.30 17.22
C GLN A 264 -33.37 -14.02 18.23
N GLY A 265 -33.48 -12.97 19.05
CA GLY A 265 -32.49 -12.61 20.07
C GLY A 265 -31.27 -11.87 19.52
N ILE A 266 -31.35 -11.32 18.31
CA ILE A 266 -30.31 -10.43 17.77
C ILE A 266 -30.64 -9.01 18.21
N ASP A 267 -29.98 -8.57 19.28
CA ASP A 267 -30.26 -7.28 19.91
C ASP A 267 -29.58 -6.09 19.19
N HIS A 268 -28.48 -6.34 18.49
CA HIS A 268 -27.66 -5.31 17.87
C HIS A 268 -27.14 -5.73 16.50
N ALA A 269 -27.28 -4.85 15.51
CA ALA A 269 -26.73 -4.97 14.15
C ALA A 269 -26.63 -3.58 13.52
N GLU A 270 -25.65 -3.37 12.64
CA GLU A 270 -25.60 -2.21 11.75
C GLU A 270 -26.41 -2.51 10.48
N ILE A 271 -27.34 -1.62 10.12
CA ILE A 271 -28.24 -1.83 8.98
C ILE A 271 -27.92 -0.83 7.88
N CYS A 272 -27.26 -1.31 6.82
CA CYS A 272 -26.89 -0.51 5.66
C CYS A 272 -27.99 -0.59 4.59
N LEU A 273 -28.83 0.44 4.50
CA LEU A 273 -29.87 0.56 3.48
C LEU A 273 -29.28 1.10 2.18
N VAL A 274 -29.39 0.35 1.09
CA VAL A 274 -28.83 0.73 -0.22
C VAL A 274 -29.92 0.87 -1.27
N GLY A 275 -29.90 1.98 -2.01
CA GLY A 275 -30.87 2.26 -3.07
C GLY A 275 -32.25 2.72 -2.57
N TRP A 276 -32.33 3.21 -1.33
CA TRP A 276 -33.55 3.79 -0.73
C TRP A 276 -34.00 5.09 -1.42
N ASN A 277 -33.11 5.70 -2.19
CA ASN A 277 -33.20 7.05 -2.73
C ASN A 277 -33.62 7.06 -4.21
N LYS A 278 -33.76 8.26 -4.81
CA LYS A 278 -34.12 8.43 -6.22
C LYS A 278 -33.15 7.66 -7.13
N GLY A 279 -33.71 6.86 -8.03
CA GLY A 279 -32.95 6.10 -9.02
C GLY A 279 -32.34 4.80 -8.51
N GLY A 280 -32.48 4.48 -7.21
CA GLY A 280 -31.93 3.25 -6.62
C GLY A 280 -30.41 3.24 -6.47
N HIS A 281 -29.85 2.06 -6.17
CA HIS A 281 -28.40 1.87 -6.07
C HIS A 281 -27.72 2.23 -7.40
N ASP A 282 -26.67 3.04 -7.33
CA ASP A 282 -25.91 3.58 -8.48
C ASP A 282 -26.78 4.32 -9.50
N GLY A 283 -27.89 4.89 -9.02
CA GLY A 283 -28.87 5.62 -9.81
C GLY A 283 -28.51 7.09 -10.02
N ALA A 284 -29.35 7.99 -9.51
CA ALA A 284 -29.36 9.40 -9.88
C ALA A 284 -28.24 10.26 -9.22
N TYR A 285 -27.05 9.71 -8.97
CA TYR A 285 -25.94 10.47 -8.37
C TYR A 285 -25.56 11.70 -9.22
N PRO A 286 -25.27 12.87 -8.61
CA PRO A 286 -25.30 13.17 -7.17
C PRO A 286 -26.69 13.57 -6.61
N GLN A 287 -27.73 13.62 -7.44
CA GLN A 287 -29.12 13.95 -7.05
C GLN A 287 -29.82 12.77 -6.36
N LEU A 288 -29.37 12.43 -5.15
CA LEU A 288 -29.86 11.28 -4.38
C LEU A 288 -31.34 11.42 -3.98
N PHE A 289 -31.78 12.62 -3.58
CA PHE A 289 -33.12 12.85 -3.06
C PHE A 289 -34.16 13.06 -4.18
N PRO A 290 -35.46 12.79 -3.90
CA PRO A 290 -36.04 12.41 -2.59
C PRO A 290 -35.85 10.94 -2.22
N VAL A 291 -36.31 10.56 -1.02
CA VAL A 291 -36.65 9.16 -0.71
C VAL A 291 -37.64 8.69 -1.78
N SER A 292 -37.39 7.54 -2.40
CA SER A 292 -38.23 7.11 -3.52
C SER A 292 -39.63 6.71 -3.00
N ARG A 293 -40.67 7.18 -3.71
CA ARG A 293 -42.06 6.98 -3.30
C ARG A 293 -42.53 5.53 -3.45
N PHE A 294 -41.78 4.71 -4.19
CA PHE A 294 -42.07 3.29 -4.38
C PHE A 294 -41.92 2.45 -3.09
N TRP A 295 -41.35 3.02 -2.02
CA TRP A 295 -40.97 2.31 -0.80
C TRP A 295 -41.94 2.45 0.38
N VAL A 296 -42.91 3.34 0.23
CA VAL A 296 -44.00 3.53 1.18
C VAL A 296 -45.18 2.78 0.59
N GLU A 297 -45.59 1.67 1.22
CA GLU A 297 -46.84 1.01 0.86
C GLU A 297 -47.95 2.08 0.88
N LYS A 298 -48.86 2.08 -0.11
CA LYS A 298 -50.00 3.01 -0.16
C LYS A 298 -50.91 2.77 1.07
N ARG A 299 -50.52 3.24 2.25
CA ARG A 299 -51.43 3.50 3.36
C ARG A 299 -52.11 4.82 3.06
N GLY A 300 -53.21 4.68 2.31
CA GLY A 300 -54.23 5.69 1.99
C GLY A 300 -54.01 7.12 2.49
N TYR A 301 -53.09 7.86 1.90
CA TYR A 301 -53.27 9.31 1.80
C TYR A 301 -54.28 9.54 0.68
N ALA A 302 -55.54 9.66 1.08
CA ALA A 302 -56.56 10.30 0.27
C ALA A 302 -56.06 11.72 -0.04
N HIS A 303 -55.91 12.00 -1.34
CA HIS A 303 -55.91 13.36 -1.86
C HIS A 303 -57.36 13.84 -1.96
#